data_AF-A0A1D2NBQ4-F1
#
_entry.id   AF-A0A1D2NBQ4-F1
#
_cell.length_a   1.000
_cell.length_b   1.000
_cell.length_c   1.000
_cell.angle_alpha   90.00
_cell.angle_beta   90.00
_cell.angle_gamma   90.00
#
_symmetry.space_group_name_H-M   'P 1'
#
loop_
_entity.id
_entity.type
_entity.pdbx_description
1 polymer ?
#
loop_
_entity_poly.entity_id
_entity_poly.type
_entity_poly.pdbx_seq_one_letter_code
_entity_poly.pdbx_strand_id
1 'polypeptide(L)'
;MVCWRQNGPLYRSSEGRYGGYGCDSPFILVESAIKAMKDIRGNDIEFILWTGDSISHAIHHDESLKDDTVYSILNNITSLLKTQFPFSNIYPVLGNMDWYPKNKISTQVTYVEFQRRLQMYWRLWTQWLPPESLDTFQKGGYYAIEQKNRKLRLLILNTSLYTKKIWITGASEEDPAGQFEWLTDMLEKAKKTKETVFIIGHIPPGKMERYMSSRFGYHAYADQFNKRYLKLVRDYHDVIAGQFFGHFHSDSFRIFYEKLVSPRKSMFADEIGPNNPGLRLYQFNTTTGQIYDYSQYYLNLTEANVRDRAEWKILYNLTNYYQLNNVSSASLSDLAFSFLKESGTQMFFKYYHANSVGYEDPRNCKDLCRRTHFCVITNVDYQDYERCIQTVFGPSPSSAASGLVPSSQALLLQRILPSFLPLLQTARWSWSPSSCVPTPLLSL
;
A
#
# COMPACT_ATOMS: atom_id res chain seq x y z
N MET A 1 -20.24 -0.12 -26.47
CA MET A 1 -20.51 -0.78 -25.17
C MET A 1 -21.04 0.27 -24.20
N VAL A 2 -21.90 -0.04 -23.21
CA VAL A 2 -22.34 0.99 -22.24
C VAL A 2 -21.28 1.12 -21.14
N CYS A 3 -20.65 2.28 -21.04
CA CYS A 3 -19.74 2.61 -19.95
C CYS A 3 -20.55 3.03 -18.72
N TRP A 4 -20.32 2.36 -17.59
CA TRP A 4 -20.75 2.88 -16.29
C TRP A 4 -19.62 3.73 -15.73
N ARG A 5 -19.78 5.07 -15.81
CA ARG A 5 -18.89 6.03 -15.15
C ARG A 5 -19.27 6.15 -13.68
N GLN A 6 -18.30 6.38 -12.78
CA GLN A 6 -18.55 6.61 -11.35
C GLN A 6 -19.43 7.84 -11.10
N ASN A 7 -19.28 8.90 -11.90
CA ASN A 7 -20.03 10.14 -11.76
C ASN A 7 -20.51 10.70 -13.11
N GLY A 8 -21.80 10.59 -13.41
CA GLY A 8 -22.45 11.28 -14.52
C GLY A 8 -23.64 10.54 -15.13
N PRO A 9 -24.50 11.21 -15.92
CA PRO A 9 -25.54 10.55 -16.71
C PRO A 9 -24.92 9.60 -17.74
N LEU A 10 -25.69 8.58 -18.15
CA LEU A 10 -25.31 7.54 -19.12
C LEU A 10 -25.00 8.11 -20.52
N TYR A 11 -23.86 8.77 -20.67
CA TYR A 11 -23.33 9.16 -21.97
C TYR A 11 -22.90 7.91 -22.73
N ARG A 12 -23.59 7.62 -23.83
CA ARG A 12 -23.10 6.71 -24.88
C ARG A 12 -21.91 7.34 -25.61
N SER A 13 -20.77 7.47 -24.95
CA SER A 13 -19.50 7.42 -25.69
C SER A 13 -19.40 6.04 -26.31
N SER A 14 -18.98 5.97 -27.57
CA SER A 14 -18.66 4.73 -28.26
C SER A 14 -17.32 4.20 -27.74
N GLU A 15 -17.29 3.75 -26.49
CA GLU A 15 -16.13 3.04 -25.94
C GLU A 15 -15.86 1.78 -26.75
N GLY A 16 -14.57 1.51 -26.99
CA GLY A 16 -14.12 0.37 -27.78
C GLY A 16 -14.36 -0.97 -27.09
N ARG A 17 -14.12 -2.05 -27.83
CA ARG A 17 -14.41 -3.43 -27.43
C ARG A 17 -13.78 -3.83 -26.10
N TYR A 18 -12.60 -3.30 -25.78
CA TYR A 18 -11.85 -3.63 -24.56
C TYR A 18 -12.10 -2.65 -23.40
N GLY A 19 -13.02 -1.70 -23.56
CA GLY A 19 -13.40 -0.72 -22.54
C GLY A 19 -12.82 0.66 -22.80
N GLY A 20 -12.90 1.55 -21.81
CA GLY A 20 -12.40 2.91 -21.87
C GLY A 20 -11.79 3.33 -20.53
N TYR A 21 -10.88 4.29 -20.55
CA TYR A 21 -10.11 4.70 -19.37
C TYR A 21 -10.95 5.25 -18.20
N GLY A 22 -12.19 5.67 -18.45
CA GLY A 22 -13.15 6.12 -17.42
C GLY A 22 -14.21 5.07 -17.05
N CYS A 23 -13.97 3.79 -17.34
CA CYS A 23 -14.89 2.68 -17.11
C CYS A 23 -14.17 1.53 -16.39
N ASP A 24 -14.91 0.68 -15.66
CA ASP A 24 -14.39 -0.62 -15.21
C ASP A 24 -14.21 -1.59 -16.39
N SER A 25 -13.47 -2.69 -16.16
CA SER A 25 -13.22 -3.75 -17.14
C SER A 25 -14.52 -4.35 -17.70
N PRO A 26 -14.75 -4.33 -19.03
CA PRO A 26 -15.68 -5.27 -19.62
C PRO A 26 -15.10 -6.69 -19.54
N PHE A 27 -15.96 -7.71 -19.46
CA PHE A 27 -15.50 -9.09 -19.23
C PHE A 27 -14.50 -9.58 -20.28
N ILE A 28 -14.64 -9.15 -21.55
CA ILE A 28 -13.71 -9.48 -22.64
C ILE A 28 -12.28 -8.98 -22.42
N LEU A 29 -12.09 -7.87 -21.68
CA LEU A 29 -10.75 -7.44 -21.26
C LEU A 29 -10.16 -8.42 -20.24
N VAL A 30 -10.97 -8.87 -19.27
CA VAL A 30 -10.58 -9.86 -18.26
C VAL A 30 -10.23 -11.21 -18.90
N GLU A 31 -11.04 -11.67 -19.87
CA GLU A 31 -10.75 -12.85 -20.69
C GLU A 31 -9.44 -12.71 -21.44
N SER A 32 -9.20 -11.56 -22.09
CA SER A 32 -7.94 -11.31 -22.79
C SER A 32 -6.72 -11.32 -21.85
N ALA A 33 -6.87 -10.82 -20.62
CA ALA A 33 -5.81 -10.78 -19.63
C ALA A 33 -5.46 -12.19 -19.12
N ILE A 34 -6.47 -12.98 -18.76
CA ILE A 34 -6.27 -14.36 -18.29
C ILE A 34 -5.72 -15.24 -19.42
N LYS A 35 -6.17 -15.04 -20.67
CA LYS A 35 -5.56 -15.69 -21.84
C LYS A 35 -4.10 -15.26 -22.03
N ALA A 36 -3.79 -13.98 -21.91
CA ALA A 36 -2.40 -13.50 -22.03
C ALA A 36 -1.49 -14.11 -20.95
N MET A 37 -1.95 -14.23 -19.69
CA MET A 37 -1.21 -14.95 -18.66
C MET A 37 -0.87 -16.39 -19.10
N LYS A 38 -1.83 -17.06 -19.74
CA LYS A 38 -1.68 -18.43 -20.25
C LYS A 38 -0.72 -18.50 -21.44
N ASP A 39 -0.80 -17.54 -22.36
CA ASP A 39 0.09 -17.46 -23.52
C ASP A 39 1.55 -17.16 -23.12
N ILE A 40 1.78 -16.39 -22.05
CA ILE A 40 3.11 -15.97 -21.59
C ILE A 40 3.87 -17.09 -20.83
N ARG A 41 3.19 -17.91 -20.00
CA ARG A 41 3.84 -18.96 -19.17
C ARG A 41 3.24 -20.37 -19.27
N GLY A 42 2.09 -20.55 -19.93
CA GLY A 42 1.43 -21.86 -19.99
C GLY A 42 1.02 -22.35 -18.61
N ASN A 43 1.41 -23.59 -18.28
CA ASN A 43 1.24 -24.17 -16.94
C ASN A 43 2.51 -24.02 -16.06
N ASP A 44 3.60 -23.46 -16.59
CA ASP A 44 4.86 -23.26 -15.87
C ASP A 44 4.79 -22.00 -15.00
N ILE A 45 3.94 -22.08 -13.97
CA ILE A 45 3.77 -21.07 -12.93
C ILE A 45 3.48 -21.73 -11.58
N GLU A 46 4.20 -21.30 -10.55
CA GLU A 46 4.13 -21.90 -9.20
C GLU A 46 2.77 -21.68 -8.52
N PHE A 47 2.24 -20.47 -8.65
CA PHE A 47 0.91 -20.08 -8.21
C PHE A 47 0.50 -18.74 -8.84
N ILE A 48 -0.80 -18.48 -8.88
CA ILE A 48 -1.39 -17.20 -9.27
C ILE A 48 -1.91 -16.49 -8.03
N LEU A 49 -1.54 -15.23 -7.83
CA LEU A 49 -2.13 -14.36 -6.81
C LEU A 49 -3.25 -13.52 -7.45
N TRP A 50 -4.48 -13.66 -6.96
CA TRP A 50 -5.63 -12.85 -7.37
C TRP A 50 -6.00 -11.89 -6.24
N THR A 51 -5.44 -10.69 -6.26
CA THR A 51 -5.52 -9.71 -5.18
C THR A 51 -6.84 -8.90 -5.14
N GLY A 52 -8.00 -9.53 -5.31
CA GLY A 52 -9.33 -8.95 -5.06
C GLY A 52 -9.81 -7.85 -6.02
N ASP A 53 -10.86 -7.13 -5.62
CA ASP A 53 -11.58 -6.05 -6.31
C ASP A 53 -12.12 -6.43 -7.70
N SER A 54 -12.93 -7.47 -7.72
CA SER A 54 -13.45 -8.14 -8.92
C SER A 54 -14.80 -7.59 -9.39
N ILE A 55 -15.44 -6.79 -8.54
CA ILE A 55 -16.77 -6.21 -8.72
C ILE A 55 -16.63 -4.76 -9.23
N SER A 56 -17.44 -4.41 -10.22
CA SER A 56 -17.48 -3.04 -10.77
C SER A 56 -17.99 -2.04 -9.72
N HIS A 57 -17.41 -0.84 -9.76
CA HIS A 57 -17.85 0.32 -9.00
C HIS A 57 -19.34 0.62 -9.17
N ALA A 58 -19.87 0.44 -10.38
CA ALA A 58 -21.27 0.69 -10.72
C ALA A 58 -22.27 -0.10 -9.85
N ILE A 59 -21.90 -1.31 -9.43
CA ILE A 59 -22.77 -2.24 -8.70
C ILE A 59 -23.18 -1.68 -7.33
N HIS A 60 -22.41 -0.74 -6.78
CA HIS A 60 -22.73 -0.11 -5.49
C HIS A 60 -23.57 1.16 -5.61
N HIS A 61 -23.90 1.59 -6.83
CA HIS A 61 -24.86 2.66 -7.09
C HIS A 61 -26.27 2.12 -7.41
N ASP A 62 -26.41 0.82 -7.67
CA ASP A 62 -27.68 0.14 -7.94
C ASP A 62 -28.08 -0.74 -6.75
N GLU A 63 -29.04 -0.26 -5.95
CA GLU A 63 -29.49 -0.96 -4.75
C GLU A 63 -30.31 -2.24 -5.04
N SER A 64 -30.65 -2.49 -6.31
CA SER A 64 -31.32 -3.73 -6.73
C SER A 64 -30.35 -4.92 -6.85
N LEU A 65 -29.04 -4.65 -7.00
CA LEU A 65 -28.00 -5.67 -7.10
C LEU A 65 -27.57 -6.13 -5.70
N LYS A 66 -27.57 -7.44 -5.47
CA LYS A 66 -27.41 -8.06 -4.14
C LYS A 66 -26.20 -8.98 -4.09
N ASP A 67 -25.99 -9.63 -2.94
CA ASP A 67 -24.97 -10.66 -2.70
C ASP A 67 -24.87 -11.69 -3.85
N ASP A 68 -25.99 -12.08 -4.46
CA ASP A 68 -26.04 -13.03 -5.57
C ASP A 68 -25.33 -12.51 -6.85
N THR A 69 -25.39 -11.21 -7.10
CA THR A 69 -24.68 -10.56 -8.22
C THR A 69 -23.17 -10.58 -7.98
N VAL A 70 -22.74 -10.25 -6.75
CA VAL A 70 -21.33 -10.32 -6.34
C VAL A 70 -20.82 -11.75 -6.44
N TYR A 71 -21.58 -12.72 -5.91
CA TYR A 71 -21.26 -14.14 -5.99
C TYR A 71 -21.17 -14.64 -7.44
N SER A 72 -22.10 -14.24 -8.31
CA SER A 72 -22.10 -14.60 -9.74
C SER A 72 -20.86 -14.09 -10.48
N ILE A 73 -20.44 -12.84 -10.23
CA ILE A 73 -19.23 -12.26 -10.84
C ILE A 73 -17.97 -12.97 -10.34
N LEU A 74 -17.86 -13.22 -9.02
CA LEU A 74 -16.77 -13.99 -8.44
C LEU A 74 -16.72 -15.41 -9.01
N ASN A 75 -17.87 -16.07 -9.18
CA ASN A 75 -17.99 -17.40 -9.78
C ASN A 75 -17.55 -17.41 -11.26
N ASN A 76 -17.91 -16.40 -12.05
CA ASN A 76 -17.50 -16.30 -13.46
C ASN A 76 -15.97 -16.16 -13.58
N ILE A 77 -15.36 -15.29 -12.79
CA ILE A 77 -13.89 -15.11 -12.77
C ILE A 77 -13.18 -16.37 -12.24
N THR A 78 -13.73 -16.98 -11.17
CA THR A 78 -13.23 -18.26 -10.63
C THR A 78 -13.28 -19.38 -11.67
N SER A 79 -14.38 -19.49 -12.42
CA SER A 79 -14.58 -20.52 -13.45
C SER A 79 -13.66 -20.30 -14.66
N LEU A 80 -13.46 -19.04 -15.08
CA LEU A 80 -12.55 -18.67 -16.15
C LEU A 80 -11.09 -18.99 -15.78
N LEU A 81 -10.67 -18.59 -14.57
CA LEU A 81 -9.34 -18.93 -14.03
C LEU A 81 -9.13 -20.45 -13.95
N LYS A 82 -10.10 -21.20 -13.40
CA LYS A 82 -10.06 -22.67 -13.33
C LYS A 82 -9.94 -23.32 -14.71
N THR A 83 -10.68 -22.81 -15.71
CA THR A 83 -10.67 -23.36 -17.07
C THR A 83 -9.34 -23.12 -17.77
N GLN A 84 -8.76 -21.93 -17.60
CA GLN A 84 -7.47 -21.58 -18.22
C GLN A 84 -6.28 -22.19 -17.47
N PHE A 85 -6.38 -22.40 -16.16
CA PHE A 85 -5.31 -22.91 -15.30
C PHE A 85 -5.78 -24.09 -14.41
N PRO A 86 -6.17 -25.24 -15.02
CA PRO A 86 -6.78 -26.35 -14.27
C PRO A 86 -5.82 -27.08 -13.32
N PHE A 87 -4.51 -26.86 -13.45
CA PHE A 87 -3.46 -27.49 -12.63
C PHE A 87 -2.66 -26.50 -11.78
N SER A 88 -2.97 -25.19 -11.85
CA SER A 88 -2.23 -24.18 -11.08
C SER A 88 -2.95 -23.87 -9.77
N ASN A 89 -2.18 -23.65 -8.71
CA ASN A 89 -2.73 -23.10 -7.48
C ASN A 89 -3.08 -21.61 -7.69
N ILE A 90 -4.26 -21.19 -7.25
CA ILE A 90 -4.72 -19.81 -7.34
C ILE A 90 -5.15 -19.36 -5.95
N TYR A 91 -4.51 -18.31 -5.44
CA TYR A 91 -4.74 -17.80 -4.10
C TYR A 91 -5.49 -16.47 -4.18
N PRO A 92 -6.84 -16.49 -4.04
CA PRO A 92 -7.67 -15.30 -4.05
C PRO A 92 -7.56 -14.52 -2.74
N VAL A 93 -7.56 -13.20 -2.84
CA VAL A 93 -7.64 -12.27 -1.72
C VAL A 93 -8.92 -11.46 -1.87
N LEU A 94 -9.58 -11.17 -0.75
CA LEU A 94 -10.79 -10.36 -0.75
C LEU A 94 -10.42 -8.87 -0.75
N GLY A 95 -10.93 -8.15 -1.74
CA GLY A 95 -10.84 -6.70 -1.83
C GLY A 95 -11.97 -5.99 -1.09
N ASN A 96 -11.95 -4.65 -1.12
CA ASN A 96 -13.03 -3.84 -0.55
C ASN A 96 -14.28 -3.77 -1.43
N MET A 97 -14.17 -4.10 -2.72
CA MET A 97 -15.29 -4.14 -3.67
C MET A 97 -16.00 -5.49 -3.70
N ASP A 98 -15.38 -6.55 -3.19
CA ASP A 98 -15.88 -7.95 -3.29
C ASP A 98 -17.07 -8.24 -2.33
N TRP A 99 -17.83 -7.20 -1.96
CA TRP A 99 -18.93 -7.23 -0.98
C TRP A 99 -19.99 -6.19 -1.32
N TYR A 100 -21.24 -6.45 -0.94
CA TYR A 100 -22.34 -5.49 -1.08
C TYR A 100 -22.94 -5.11 0.29
N PRO A 101 -23.36 -3.85 0.53
CA PRO A 101 -23.01 -2.64 -0.21
C PRO A 101 -21.58 -2.17 0.10
N LYS A 102 -20.92 -1.49 -0.84
CA LYS A 102 -19.60 -0.87 -0.61
C LYS A 102 -19.73 0.31 0.35
N ASN A 103 -18.86 0.34 1.37
CA ASN A 103 -18.53 1.51 2.20
C ASN A 103 -19.70 2.34 2.76
N LYS A 104 -20.93 1.80 2.85
CA LYS A 104 -22.02 2.45 3.58
C LYS A 104 -21.65 2.51 5.05
N ILE A 105 -21.62 3.73 5.57
CA ILE A 105 -21.07 4.08 6.88
C ILE A 105 -21.96 3.46 7.97
N SER A 106 -21.37 2.50 8.69
CA SER A 106 -21.89 1.78 9.86
C SER A 106 -23.26 1.07 9.75
N THR A 107 -23.48 0.14 10.69
CA THR A 107 -24.74 -0.53 11.10
C THR A 107 -25.43 -1.55 10.19
N GLN A 108 -25.14 -1.68 8.88
CA GLN A 108 -25.93 -2.56 8.01
C GLN A 108 -25.48 -4.02 7.86
N VAL A 109 -24.24 -4.39 8.24
CA VAL A 109 -23.76 -5.77 8.11
C VAL A 109 -23.33 -6.29 9.48
N THR A 110 -24.04 -7.31 9.97
CA THR A 110 -23.66 -8.04 11.18
C THR A 110 -22.46 -8.95 10.93
N TYR A 111 -21.73 -9.30 11.99
CA TYR A 111 -20.68 -10.32 11.91
C TYR A 111 -21.19 -11.65 11.33
N VAL A 112 -22.42 -12.06 11.68
CA VAL A 112 -23.05 -13.29 11.16
C VAL A 112 -23.26 -13.24 9.64
N GLU A 113 -23.71 -12.12 9.08
CA GLU A 113 -23.87 -11.96 7.63
C GLU A 113 -22.53 -11.93 6.89
N PHE A 114 -21.51 -11.33 7.49
CA PHE A 114 -20.14 -11.38 6.99
C PHE A 114 -19.62 -12.83 6.93
N GLN A 115 -19.79 -13.61 8.00
CA GLN A 115 -19.44 -15.03 8.02
C GLN A 115 -20.24 -15.87 7.00
N ARG A 116 -21.54 -15.59 6.81
CA ARG A 116 -22.36 -16.24 5.78
C ARG A 116 -21.81 -16.00 4.37
N ARG A 117 -21.38 -14.77 4.06
CA ARG A 117 -20.76 -14.43 2.77
C ARG A 117 -19.41 -15.12 2.58
N LEU A 118 -18.57 -15.14 3.63
CA LEU A 118 -17.34 -15.93 3.64
C LEU A 118 -17.61 -17.42 3.38
N GLN A 119 -18.65 -18.00 3.97
CA GLN A 119 -19.03 -19.39 3.70
C GLN A 119 -19.44 -19.61 2.23
N MET A 120 -20.06 -18.63 1.56
CA MET A 120 -20.34 -18.70 0.12
C MET A 120 -19.06 -18.63 -0.70
N TYR A 121 -18.14 -17.72 -0.40
CA TYR A 121 -16.89 -17.56 -1.15
C TYR A 121 -15.94 -18.76 -0.94
N TRP A 122 -15.94 -19.36 0.26
CA TRP A 122 -15.25 -20.63 0.51
C TRP A 122 -15.68 -21.73 -0.48
N ARG A 123 -16.98 -21.84 -0.78
CA ARG A 123 -17.49 -22.86 -1.73
C ARG A 123 -16.97 -22.67 -3.15
N LEU A 124 -16.66 -21.44 -3.56
CA LEU A 124 -16.02 -21.15 -4.85
C LEU A 124 -14.55 -21.57 -4.87
N TRP A 125 -13.85 -21.44 -3.74
CA TRP A 125 -12.39 -21.49 -3.66
C TRP A 125 -11.82 -22.71 -2.92
N THR A 126 -12.66 -23.56 -2.33
CA THR A 126 -12.25 -24.79 -1.60
C THR A 126 -11.41 -25.79 -2.42
N GLN A 127 -11.35 -25.62 -3.75
CA GLN A 127 -10.48 -26.37 -4.66
C GLN A 127 -9.01 -25.91 -4.65
N TRP A 128 -8.74 -24.70 -4.15
CA TRP A 128 -7.40 -24.10 -4.04
C TRP A 128 -6.97 -23.83 -2.60
N LEU A 129 -7.93 -23.75 -1.68
CA LEU A 129 -7.70 -23.47 -0.26
C LEU A 129 -7.55 -24.76 0.55
N PRO A 130 -6.54 -24.87 1.43
CA PRO A 130 -6.31 -26.06 2.23
C PRO A 130 -7.38 -26.16 3.34
N PRO A 131 -7.95 -27.35 3.64
CA PRO A 131 -9.07 -27.50 4.57
C PRO A 131 -8.82 -26.90 5.97
N GLU A 132 -7.58 -26.93 6.46
CA GLU A 132 -7.18 -26.33 7.75
C GLU A 132 -7.35 -24.80 7.80
N SER A 133 -7.48 -24.13 6.65
CA SER A 133 -7.77 -22.68 6.57
C SER A 133 -9.26 -22.35 6.66
N LEU A 134 -10.15 -23.34 6.76
CA LEU A 134 -11.60 -23.12 6.82
C LEU A 134 -12.00 -22.18 7.97
N ASP A 135 -11.45 -22.38 9.16
CA ASP A 135 -11.80 -21.59 10.36
C ASP A 135 -11.39 -20.13 10.19
N THR A 136 -10.12 -19.85 9.84
CA THR A 136 -9.64 -18.47 9.65
C THR A 136 -10.35 -17.78 8.49
N PHE A 137 -10.65 -18.52 7.42
CA PHE A 137 -11.41 -18.00 6.29
C PHE A 137 -12.85 -17.67 6.68
N GLN A 138 -13.53 -18.51 7.46
CA GLN A 138 -14.88 -18.22 7.96
C GLN A 138 -14.90 -17.16 9.07
N LYS A 139 -13.81 -16.98 9.82
CA LYS A 139 -13.67 -15.95 10.85
C LYS A 139 -13.46 -14.56 10.24
N GLY A 140 -12.56 -14.43 9.25
CA GLY A 140 -12.18 -13.12 8.70
C GLY A 140 -11.81 -13.06 7.24
N GLY A 141 -11.92 -14.15 6.46
CA GLY A 141 -11.50 -14.19 5.05
C GLY A 141 -9.98 -14.16 4.83
N TYR A 142 -9.21 -14.43 5.88
CA TYR A 142 -7.75 -14.55 5.85
C TYR A 142 -7.34 -16.01 6.06
N TYR A 143 -6.20 -16.41 5.53
CA TYR A 143 -5.74 -17.80 5.54
C TYR A 143 -4.25 -17.94 5.25
N ALA A 144 -3.71 -19.15 5.47
CA ALA A 144 -2.32 -19.48 5.19
C ALA A 144 -2.18 -20.65 4.22
N ILE A 145 -1.16 -20.60 3.36
CA ILE A 145 -0.70 -21.74 2.56
C ILE A 145 0.69 -22.15 3.06
N GLU A 146 0.83 -23.38 3.55
CA GLU A 146 2.12 -23.94 3.99
C GLU A 146 2.77 -24.79 2.90
N GLN A 147 3.76 -24.24 2.17
CA GLN A 147 4.57 -25.00 1.22
C GLN A 147 5.74 -25.67 1.96
N LYS A 148 5.44 -26.69 2.77
CA LYS A 148 6.39 -27.37 3.69
C LYS A 148 7.70 -27.80 3.03
N ASN A 149 7.63 -28.39 1.84
CA ASN A 149 8.81 -28.84 1.06
C ASN A 149 9.75 -27.70 0.62
N ARG A 150 9.27 -26.45 0.65
CA ARG A 150 10.00 -25.24 0.23
C ARG A 150 10.32 -24.30 1.38
N LYS A 151 9.84 -24.62 2.60
CA LYS A 151 9.86 -23.71 3.76
C LYS A 151 9.29 -22.32 3.44
N LEU A 152 8.28 -22.26 2.57
CA LEU A 152 7.61 -21.02 2.18
C LEU A 152 6.17 -21.02 2.72
N ARG A 153 5.79 -19.94 3.39
CA ARG A 153 4.45 -19.71 3.94
C ARG A 153 3.84 -18.47 3.27
N LEU A 154 2.67 -18.62 2.67
CA LEU A 154 1.92 -17.49 2.13
C LEU A 154 0.85 -17.12 3.16
N LEU A 155 0.82 -15.85 3.58
CA LEU A 155 -0.17 -15.29 4.50
C LEU A 155 -1.09 -14.37 3.72
N ILE A 156 -2.31 -14.82 3.48
CA ILE A 156 -3.32 -14.08 2.73
C ILE A 156 -4.20 -13.34 3.73
N LEU A 157 -4.14 -12.01 3.68
CA LEU A 157 -4.80 -11.10 4.60
C LEU A 157 -6.06 -10.50 3.97
N ASN A 158 -7.13 -10.41 4.76
CA ASN A 158 -8.27 -9.54 4.46
C ASN A 158 -8.00 -8.14 5.03
N THR A 159 -7.32 -7.30 4.26
CA THR A 159 -6.92 -5.96 4.70
C THR A 159 -8.03 -4.91 4.59
N SER A 160 -9.19 -5.27 4.03
CA SER A 160 -10.42 -4.45 4.12
C SER A 160 -10.91 -4.29 5.56
N LEU A 161 -10.59 -5.24 6.44
CA LEU A 161 -10.85 -5.16 7.89
C LEU A 161 -10.06 -4.04 8.59
N TYR A 162 -8.93 -3.60 8.02
CA TYR A 162 -8.08 -2.56 8.60
C TYR A 162 -8.48 -1.14 8.21
N THR A 163 -9.56 -0.96 7.45
CA THR A 163 -9.96 0.37 6.97
C THR A 163 -10.52 1.25 8.09
N LYS A 164 -10.44 2.59 7.92
CA LYS A 164 -10.98 3.60 8.86
C LYS A 164 -12.47 3.44 9.19
N LYS A 165 -13.21 2.70 8.39
CA LYS A 165 -14.64 2.44 8.55
C LYS A 165 -14.81 0.94 8.76
N ILE A 166 -14.58 0.46 9.98
CA ILE A 166 -14.96 -0.90 10.36
C ILE A 166 -16.47 -1.00 10.14
N TRP A 167 -16.86 -1.81 9.17
CA TRP A 167 -18.24 -1.89 8.65
C TRP A 167 -19.02 -3.08 9.21
N ILE A 168 -18.37 -3.92 10.01
CA ILE A 168 -18.95 -5.13 10.59
C ILE A 168 -19.40 -4.83 12.02
N THR A 169 -20.71 -4.79 12.25
CA THR A 169 -21.28 -4.60 13.59
C THR A 169 -20.97 -5.83 14.46
N GLY A 170 -20.35 -5.60 15.62
CA GLY A 170 -19.95 -6.63 16.57
C GLY A 170 -18.52 -7.19 16.37
N ALA A 171 -17.75 -6.67 15.42
CA ALA A 171 -16.32 -6.97 15.34
C ALA A 171 -15.51 -6.20 16.40
N SER A 172 -14.37 -6.75 16.84
CA SER A 172 -13.42 -6.04 17.71
C SER A 172 -12.83 -4.83 16.98
N GLU A 173 -12.79 -3.68 17.66
CA GLU A 173 -12.13 -2.46 17.16
C GLU A 173 -10.60 -2.49 17.35
N GLU A 174 -10.07 -3.36 18.21
CA GLU A 174 -8.62 -3.51 18.45
C GLU A 174 -7.96 -4.53 17.52
N ASP A 175 -8.67 -5.63 17.24
CA ASP A 175 -8.23 -6.71 16.36
C ASP A 175 -9.42 -7.30 15.56
N PRO A 176 -9.82 -6.66 14.45
CA PRO A 176 -10.92 -7.13 13.61
C PRO A 176 -10.74 -8.59 13.19
N ALA A 177 -11.68 -9.44 13.59
CA ALA A 177 -11.67 -10.90 13.42
C ALA A 177 -10.44 -11.63 14.03
N GLY A 178 -9.64 -11.00 14.89
CA GLY A 178 -8.42 -11.59 15.47
C GLY A 178 -7.30 -11.83 14.45
N GLN A 179 -7.26 -11.03 13.38
CA GLN A 179 -6.32 -11.21 12.27
C GLN A 179 -4.89 -10.81 12.65
N PHE A 180 -4.68 -9.82 13.52
CA PHE A 180 -3.32 -9.43 13.94
C PHE A 180 -2.72 -10.41 14.95
N GLU A 181 -3.52 -10.94 15.89
CA GLU A 181 -3.13 -12.07 16.75
C GLU A 181 -2.67 -13.25 15.89
N TRP A 182 -3.54 -13.73 14.99
CA TRP A 182 -3.20 -14.81 14.05
C TRP A 182 -1.96 -14.53 13.18
N LEU A 183 -1.82 -13.30 12.66
CA LEU A 183 -0.65 -12.91 11.87
C LEU A 183 0.64 -12.95 12.72
N THR A 184 0.55 -12.57 14.00
CA THR A 184 1.67 -12.66 14.95
C THR A 184 2.08 -14.12 15.15
N ASP A 185 1.12 -15.01 15.45
CA ASP A 185 1.36 -16.44 15.60
C ASP A 185 1.98 -17.08 14.36
N MET A 186 1.52 -16.70 13.17
CA MET A 186 2.05 -17.23 11.91
C MET A 186 3.48 -16.76 11.62
N LEU A 187 3.81 -15.50 11.95
CA LEU A 187 5.16 -14.95 11.81
C LEU A 187 6.11 -15.55 12.86
N GLU A 188 5.66 -15.73 14.10
CA GLU A 188 6.39 -16.46 15.14
C GLU A 188 6.65 -17.90 14.74
N LYS A 189 5.64 -18.60 14.23
CA LYS A 189 5.76 -19.99 13.75
C LYS A 189 6.82 -20.07 12.65
N ALA A 190 6.75 -19.20 11.64
CA ALA A 190 7.73 -19.16 10.56
C ALA A 190 9.16 -18.90 11.06
N LYS A 191 9.34 -18.00 12.04
CA LYS A 191 10.63 -17.73 12.67
C LYS A 191 11.18 -18.93 13.44
N LYS A 192 10.31 -19.63 14.18
CA LYS A 192 10.64 -20.87 14.92
C LYS A 192 10.98 -22.04 13.98
N THR A 193 10.28 -22.19 12.86
CA THR A 193 10.50 -23.28 11.87
C THR A 193 11.52 -22.95 10.78
N LYS A 194 12.05 -21.72 10.76
CA LYS A 194 12.97 -21.19 9.72
C LYS A 194 12.33 -21.23 8.32
N GLU A 195 11.07 -20.83 8.26
CA GLU A 195 10.32 -20.59 7.03
C GLU A 195 10.44 -19.14 6.58
N THR A 196 10.39 -18.95 5.27
CA THR A 196 10.21 -17.66 4.61
C THR A 196 8.72 -17.36 4.46
N VAL A 197 8.33 -16.09 4.60
CA VAL A 197 6.93 -15.64 4.50
C VAL A 197 6.71 -14.71 3.31
N PHE A 198 5.65 -14.94 2.54
CA PHE A 198 5.05 -13.91 1.70
C PHE A 198 3.77 -13.39 2.36
N ILE A 199 3.60 -12.07 2.43
CA ILE A 199 2.33 -11.46 2.86
C ILE A 199 1.58 -10.95 1.63
N ILE A 200 0.32 -11.33 1.49
CA ILE A 200 -0.53 -10.94 0.37
C ILE A 200 -1.78 -10.26 0.94
N GLY A 201 -2.12 -9.08 0.46
CA GLY A 201 -3.36 -8.38 0.82
C GLY A 201 -4.01 -7.71 -0.39
N HIS A 202 -5.13 -7.03 -0.18
CA HIS A 202 -5.71 -6.15 -1.21
C HIS A 202 -5.28 -4.70 -1.00
N ILE A 203 -5.77 -4.07 0.07
CA ILE A 203 -5.39 -2.70 0.45
C ILE A 203 -3.96 -2.72 1.01
N PRO A 204 -3.01 -1.93 0.48
CA PRO A 204 -1.67 -1.79 1.04
C PRO A 204 -1.64 -0.86 2.27
N PRO A 205 -0.63 -1.01 3.16
CA PRO A 205 -0.33 -0.04 4.21
C PRO A 205 0.25 1.25 3.63
N GLY A 206 0.23 2.32 4.43
CA GLY A 206 0.76 3.63 4.05
C GLY A 206 -0.18 4.46 3.19
N LYS A 207 0.36 5.54 2.61
CA LYS A 207 -0.41 6.50 1.81
C LYS A 207 -0.40 6.14 0.32
N MET A 208 -1.30 6.76 -0.43
CA MET A 208 -1.39 6.62 -1.89
C MET A 208 -0.57 7.71 -2.60
N GLU A 209 0.30 7.33 -3.54
CA GLU A 209 1.30 8.24 -4.12
C GLU A 209 0.72 9.28 -5.10
N ARG A 210 -0.40 8.97 -5.76
CA ARG A 210 -1.06 9.89 -6.69
C ARG A 210 -2.04 10.86 -6.04
N TYR A 211 -2.41 10.63 -4.78
CA TYR A 211 -3.41 11.47 -4.13
C TYR A 211 -2.77 12.79 -3.70
N MET A 212 -2.87 13.80 -4.56
CA MET A 212 -2.25 15.12 -4.37
C MET A 212 -3.24 16.24 -4.02
N SER A 213 -4.55 15.97 -3.98
CA SER A 213 -5.58 16.97 -3.65
C SER A 213 -5.52 17.47 -2.21
N SER A 214 -4.79 16.79 -1.33
CA SER A 214 -4.51 17.21 0.04
C SER A 214 -3.07 16.91 0.43
N ARG A 215 -2.41 17.84 1.13
CA ARG A 215 -1.08 17.65 1.72
C ARG A 215 -1.02 16.44 2.68
N PHE A 216 -2.15 16.07 3.29
CA PHE A 216 -2.23 14.92 4.18
C PHE A 216 -2.26 13.57 3.43
N GLY A 217 -2.36 13.58 2.10
CA GLY A 217 -2.49 12.38 1.27
C GLY A 217 -3.79 11.61 1.52
N TYR A 218 -3.99 10.53 0.77
CA TYR A 218 -5.02 9.53 1.06
C TYR A 218 -4.38 8.28 1.68
N HIS A 219 -5.09 7.67 2.61
CA HIS A 219 -4.72 6.38 3.19
C HIS A 219 -5.97 5.65 3.69
N ALA A 220 -6.02 4.35 3.45
CA ALA A 220 -7.19 3.52 3.67
C ALA A 220 -7.25 2.93 5.09
N TYR A 221 -6.12 2.46 5.62
CA TYR A 221 -6.08 1.88 6.97
C TYR A 221 -6.36 2.94 8.06
N ALA A 222 -6.98 2.53 9.16
CA ALA A 222 -6.95 3.31 10.40
C ALA A 222 -5.50 3.44 10.93
N ASP A 223 -5.17 4.55 11.59
CA ASP A 223 -3.80 4.84 12.07
C ASP A 223 -3.26 3.72 12.98
N GLN A 224 -4.06 3.25 13.93
CA GLN A 224 -3.71 2.15 14.83
C GLN A 224 -3.37 0.84 14.08
N PHE A 225 -4.11 0.51 13.03
CA PHE A 225 -3.90 -0.70 12.25
C PHE A 225 -2.71 -0.58 11.30
N ASN A 226 -2.46 0.60 10.73
CA ASN A 226 -1.23 0.88 10.00
C ASN A 226 -0.03 0.69 10.94
N LYS A 227 -0.01 1.36 12.09
CA LYS A 227 1.08 1.23 13.09
C LYS A 227 1.29 -0.20 13.58
N ARG A 228 0.22 -0.96 13.87
CA ARG A 228 0.30 -2.37 14.27
C ARG A 228 0.86 -3.25 13.15
N TYR A 229 0.46 -3.02 11.89
CA TYR A 229 1.04 -3.70 10.72
C TYR A 229 2.53 -3.35 10.52
N LEU A 230 2.90 -2.07 10.57
CA LEU A 230 4.29 -1.63 10.45
C LEU A 230 5.18 -2.24 11.54
N LYS A 231 4.68 -2.33 12.78
CA LYS A 231 5.38 -3.00 13.89
C LYS A 231 5.63 -4.47 13.58
N LEU A 232 4.62 -5.23 13.13
CA LEU A 232 4.79 -6.65 12.79
C LEU A 232 5.78 -6.86 11.64
N VAL A 233 5.70 -6.06 10.57
CA VAL A 233 6.66 -6.16 9.47
C VAL A 233 8.08 -5.86 9.93
N ARG A 234 8.29 -4.87 10.81
CA ARG A 234 9.60 -4.55 11.36
C ARG A 234 10.13 -5.65 12.28
N ASP A 235 9.31 -6.15 13.21
CA ASP A 235 9.74 -7.10 14.23
C ASP A 235 10.00 -8.53 13.65
N TYR A 236 9.37 -8.83 12.50
CA TYR A 236 9.54 -10.08 11.73
C TYR A 236 10.16 -9.86 10.33
N HIS A 237 10.92 -8.76 10.16
CA HIS A 237 11.51 -8.39 8.87
C HIS A 237 12.41 -9.50 8.31
N ASP A 238 13.08 -10.28 9.16
CA ASP A 238 13.99 -11.36 8.78
C ASP A 238 13.28 -12.46 7.96
N VAL A 239 12.09 -12.90 8.37
CA VAL A 239 11.37 -14.02 7.72
C VAL A 239 10.51 -13.62 6.51
N ILE A 240 9.95 -12.41 6.45
CA ILE A 240 9.03 -11.99 5.38
C ILE A 240 9.81 -11.73 4.08
N ALA A 241 9.93 -12.60 3.07
CA ALA A 241 10.72 -12.28 1.85
C ALA A 241 10.08 -11.27 0.88
N GLY A 242 8.77 -11.02 0.98
CA GLY A 242 8.10 -10.07 0.09
C GLY A 242 6.64 -9.85 0.44
N GLN A 243 6.08 -8.72 0.00
CA GLN A 243 4.67 -8.41 0.23
C GLN A 243 3.99 -7.87 -1.03
N PHE A 244 2.78 -8.35 -1.30
CA PHE A 244 2.06 -8.13 -2.56
C PHE A 244 0.65 -7.62 -2.29
N PHE A 245 0.30 -6.48 -2.88
CA PHE A 245 -0.97 -5.80 -2.63
C PHE A 245 -1.65 -5.38 -3.93
N GLY A 246 -2.75 -4.62 -3.84
CA GLY A 246 -3.49 -4.02 -4.95
C GLY A 246 -4.02 -2.63 -4.62
N HIS A 247 -5.32 -2.44 -4.85
CA HIS A 247 -6.15 -1.30 -4.45
C HIS A 247 -5.86 0.08 -5.09
N PHE A 248 -4.63 0.61 -5.04
CA PHE A 248 -4.33 1.96 -5.56
C PHE A 248 -4.29 2.08 -7.09
N HIS A 249 -4.42 0.94 -7.76
CA HIS A 249 -4.52 0.78 -9.21
C HIS A 249 -3.35 1.31 -10.04
N SER A 250 -2.23 1.57 -9.39
CA SER A 250 -0.95 2.02 -9.93
C SER A 250 0.15 0.95 -9.76
N ASP A 251 1.22 1.10 -10.53
CA ASP A 251 2.48 0.36 -10.32
C ASP A 251 3.36 1.14 -9.32
N SER A 252 3.50 0.61 -8.11
CA SER A 252 4.31 1.27 -7.10
C SER A 252 5.00 0.28 -6.17
N PHE A 253 5.80 0.83 -5.27
CA PHE A 253 6.37 0.11 -4.15
C PHE A 253 6.40 0.96 -2.88
N ARG A 254 6.55 0.30 -1.73
CA ARG A 254 6.89 0.92 -0.45
C ARG A 254 8.14 0.26 0.09
N ILE A 255 9.01 1.06 0.69
CA ILE A 255 10.20 0.61 1.38
C ILE A 255 9.83 0.44 2.85
N PHE A 256 9.98 -0.78 3.34
CA PHE A 256 10.12 -1.03 4.76
C PHE A 256 11.60 -1.21 5.03
N TYR A 257 12.04 -0.94 6.26
CA TYR A 257 13.40 -1.28 6.68
C TYR A 257 13.67 -2.75 6.30
N GLU A 258 14.67 -2.93 5.44
CA GLU A 258 15.09 -4.16 4.76
C GLU A 258 14.23 -4.76 3.63
N LYS A 259 12.92 -4.47 3.44
CA LYS A 259 12.10 -5.21 2.44
C LYS A 259 11.04 -4.45 1.59
N LEU A 260 10.71 -5.05 0.43
CA LEU A 260 9.78 -4.54 -0.60
C LEU A 260 8.30 -4.85 -0.29
N VAL A 261 7.45 -3.86 -0.51
CA VAL A 261 6.00 -4.04 -0.70
C VAL A 261 5.59 -3.50 -2.06
N SER A 262 4.77 -4.22 -2.83
CA SER A 262 4.33 -3.73 -4.15
C SER A 262 2.81 -3.89 -4.39
N PRO A 263 2.05 -2.78 -4.47
CA PRO A 263 0.67 -2.78 -4.96
C PRO A 263 0.54 -3.08 -6.46
N ARG A 264 -0.57 -3.75 -6.83
CA ARG A 264 -0.99 -4.17 -8.19
C ARG A 264 -2.52 -4.33 -8.32
N LYS A 265 -3.15 -3.60 -9.25
CA LYS A 265 -4.30 -4.06 -10.10
C LYS A 265 -4.87 -2.87 -10.88
N SER A 266 -4.87 -2.86 -12.21
CA SER A 266 -5.34 -1.69 -12.97
C SER A 266 -6.87 -1.64 -13.17
N MET A 267 -7.58 -0.65 -12.59
CA MET A 267 -8.25 0.44 -13.35
C MET A 267 -8.99 1.44 -12.45
N PHE A 268 -8.71 2.72 -12.68
CA PHE A 268 -9.45 3.94 -12.32
C PHE A 268 -10.25 4.03 -10.99
N ALA A 269 -9.98 5.09 -10.24
CA ALA A 269 -11.02 5.83 -9.52
C ALA A 269 -10.89 7.32 -9.90
N ASP A 270 -11.99 8.08 -9.80
CA ASP A 270 -12.09 9.45 -10.35
C ASP A 270 -10.96 10.42 -9.90
N GLU A 271 -10.35 10.20 -8.73
CA GLU A 271 -9.30 11.06 -8.15
C GLU A 271 -7.86 10.59 -8.44
N ILE A 272 -7.67 9.46 -9.15
CA ILE A 272 -6.41 8.70 -9.24
C ILE A 272 -5.72 8.82 -10.62
N GLY A 273 -6.45 9.23 -11.65
CA GLY A 273 -6.00 9.13 -13.04
C GLY A 273 -6.03 7.69 -13.57
N PRO A 274 -6.22 7.48 -14.88
CA PRO A 274 -6.36 6.14 -15.44
C PRO A 274 -5.01 5.46 -15.68
N ASN A 275 -5.10 4.20 -16.09
CA ASN A 275 -3.97 3.30 -16.30
C ASN A 275 -4.28 2.41 -17.49
N ASN A 276 -3.25 1.97 -18.22
CA ASN A 276 -3.43 0.80 -19.09
C ASN A 276 -3.71 -0.45 -18.26
N PRO A 277 -4.50 -1.41 -18.77
CA PRO A 277 -4.63 -2.74 -18.19
C PRO A 277 -3.26 -3.41 -18.02
N GLY A 278 -2.97 -3.93 -16.83
CA GLY A 278 -1.65 -4.43 -16.45
C GLY A 278 -1.65 -5.81 -15.80
N LEU A 279 -0.64 -6.62 -16.13
CA LEU A 279 -0.37 -7.95 -15.57
C LEU A 279 1.08 -7.99 -15.08
N ARG A 280 1.39 -8.81 -14.06
CA ARG A 280 2.78 -8.93 -13.57
C ARG A 280 3.17 -10.34 -13.18
N LEU A 281 4.30 -10.78 -13.73
CA LEU A 281 4.95 -12.05 -13.44
C LEU A 281 6.17 -11.80 -12.55
N TYR A 282 6.22 -12.43 -11.37
CA TYR A 282 7.39 -12.38 -10.49
C TYR A 282 8.30 -13.58 -10.72
N GLN A 283 9.60 -13.36 -10.57
CA GLN A 283 10.62 -14.39 -10.51
C GLN A 283 11.18 -14.42 -9.09
N PHE A 284 11.17 -15.58 -8.45
CA PHE A 284 11.64 -15.75 -7.08
C PHE A 284 12.33 -17.10 -6.89
N ASN A 285 13.22 -17.19 -5.90
CA ASN A 285 13.86 -18.43 -5.50
C ASN A 285 12.86 -19.32 -4.75
N THR A 286 12.58 -20.52 -5.26
CA THR A 286 11.61 -21.45 -4.67
C THR A 286 12.06 -22.09 -3.35
N THR A 287 13.31 -21.88 -2.92
CA THR A 287 13.89 -22.38 -1.67
C THR A 287 14.05 -21.29 -0.61
N THR A 288 14.32 -20.03 -1.01
CA THR A 288 14.57 -18.90 -0.09
C THR A 288 13.50 -17.82 -0.12
N GLY A 289 12.51 -17.93 -1.02
CA GLY A 289 11.49 -16.92 -1.28
C GLY A 289 12.03 -15.59 -1.84
N GLN A 290 13.34 -15.43 -2.03
CA GLN A 290 13.94 -14.19 -2.50
C GLN A 290 13.41 -13.82 -3.89
N ILE A 291 12.85 -12.61 -4.03
CA ILE A 291 12.44 -12.07 -5.33
C ILE A 291 13.71 -11.66 -6.11
N TYR A 292 13.80 -12.09 -7.36
CA TYR A 292 14.90 -11.76 -8.27
C TYR A 292 14.55 -10.66 -9.25
N ASP A 293 13.33 -10.69 -9.82
CA ASP A 293 12.85 -9.70 -10.77
C ASP A 293 11.32 -9.76 -10.86
N TYR A 294 10.73 -8.82 -11.58
CA TYR A 294 9.41 -9.01 -12.16
C TYR A 294 9.31 -8.41 -13.57
N SER A 295 8.48 -9.04 -14.39
CA SER A 295 8.06 -8.53 -15.70
C SER A 295 6.70 -7.88 -15.56
N GLN A 296 6.61 -6.57 -15.81
CA GLN A 296 5.34 -5.86 -15.97
C GLN A 296 4.90 -5.97 -17.42
N TYR A 297 3.71 -6.54 -17.64
CA TYR A 297 3.03 -6.59 -18.93
C TYR A 297 1.87 -5.59 -18.93
N TYR A 298 1.49 -5.13 -20.11
CA TYR A 298 0.38 -4.22 -20.30
C TYR A 298 -0.34 -4.43 -21.62
N LEU A 299 -1.56 -3.92 -21.69
CA LEU A 299 -2.29 -3.72 -22.92
C LEU A 299 -2.43 -2.22 -23.17
N ASN A 300 -1.93 -1.71 -24.29
CA ASN A 300 -2.25 -0.35 -24.72
C ASN A 300 -3.73 -0.31 -25.11
N LEU A 301 -4.59 0.20 -24.23
CA LEU A 301 -6.05 0.14 -24.41
C LEU A 301 -6.51 0.94 -25.64
N THR A 302 -5.82 2.05 -25.95
CA THR A 302 -6.07 2.85 -27.15
C THR A 302 -5.75 2.05 -28.42
N GLU A 303 -4.57 1.44 -28.50
CA GLU A 303 -4.15 0.61 -29.65
C GLU A 303 -5.07 -0.61 -29.82
N ALA A 304 -5.44 -1.26 -28.71
CA ALA A 304 -6.30 -2.45 -28.71
C ALA A 304 -7.70 -2.16 -29.24
N ASN A 305 -8.29 -1.02 -28.85
CA ASN A 305 -9.59 -0.58 -29.33
C ASN A 305 -9.57 -0.12 -30.79
N VAL A 306 -8.51 0.54 -31.25
CA VAL A 306 -8.37 0.97 -32.66
C VAL A 306 -8.17 -0.23 -33.60
N ARG A 307 -7.47 -1.27 -33.16
CA ARG A 307 -7.19 -2.49 -33.95
C ARG A 307 -8.20 -3.63 -33.76
N ASP A 308 -9.17 -3.46 -32.87
CA ASP A 308 -10.05 -4.51 -32.34
C ASP A 308 -9.30 -5.80 -31.93
N ARG A 309 -8.10 -5.65 -31.35
CA ARG A 309 -7.22 -6.76 -30.96
C ARG A 309 -6.43 -6.48 -29.68
N ALA A 310 -6.63 -7.32 -28.66
CA ALA A 310 -5.87 -7.24 -27.41
C ALA A 310 -4.45 -7.85 -27.53
N GLU A 311 -3.47 -7.05 -27.94
CA GLU A 311 -2.05 -7.42 -27.97
C GLU A 311 -1.35 -7.04 -26.66
N TRP A 312 -1.28 -7.98 -25.71
CA TRP A 312 -0.53 -7.81 -24.47
C TRP A 312 0.98 -7.86 -24.72
N LYS A 313 1.71 -6.85 -24.22
CA LYS A 313 3.15 -6.65 -24.46
C LYS A 313 3.87 -6.47 -23.13
N ILE A 314 5.18 -6.72 -23.11
CA ILE A 314 6.00 -6.37 -21.94
C ILE A 314 6.19 -4.84 -21.92
N LEU A 315 5.96 -4.22 -20.76
CA LEU A 315 6.27 -2.82 -20.51
C LEU A 315 7.71 -2.69 -20.03
N TYR A 316 8.11 -3.48 -19.03
CA TYR A 316 9.49 -3.54 -18.53
C TYR A 316 9.78 -4.77 -17.66
N ASN A 317 11.07 -5.05 -17.44
CA ASN A 317 11.59 -5.92 -16.37
C ASN A 317 12.23 -5.03 -15.30
N LEU A 318 11.89 -5.19 -14.02
CA LEU A 318 12.28 -4.28 -12.93
C LEU A 318 13.80 -4.07 -12.87
N THR A 319 14.60 -5.13 -12.83
CA THR A 319 16.06 -5.03 -12.64
C THR A 319 16.74 -4.24 -13.76
N ASN A 320 16.50 -4.64 -15.02
CA ASN A 320 17.04 -4.00 -16.21
C ASN A 320 16.56 -2.54 -16.35
N TYR A 321 15.26 -2.30 -16.17
CA TYR A 321 14.65 -0.98 -16.41
C TYR A 321 15.17 0.11 -15.46
N TYR A 322 15.36 -0.23 -14.19
CA TYR A 322 15.89 0.68 -13.16
C TYR A 322 17.39 0.48 -12.88
N GLN A 323 18.08 -0.42 -13.60
CA GLN A 323 19.50 -0.73 -13.45
C GLN A 323 19.87 -1.20 -12.02
N LEU A 324 19.03 -2.09 -11.46
CA LEU A 324 19.22 -2.64 -10.12
C LEU A 324 20.05 -3.92 -10.16
N ASN A 325 21.07 -4.01 -9.32
CA ASN A 325 21.88 -5.23 -9.15
C ASN A 325 21.10 -6.38 -8.49
N ASN A 326 20.09 -6.06 -7.66
CA ASN A 326 19.19 -7.02 -7.02
C ASN A 326 17.89 -6.32 -6.58
N VAL A 327 16.90 -7.11 -6.18
CA VAL A 327 15.64 -6.62 -5.59
C VAL A 327 15.71 -6.70 -4.07
N SER A 328 16.50 -5.80 -3.48
CA SER A 328 16.56 -5.54 -2.03
C SER A 328 15.98 -4.17 -1.71
N SER A 329 15.58 -3.94 -0.45
CA SER A 329 15.19 -2.58 -0.03
C SER A 329 16.31 -1.57 -0.17
N ALA A 330 17.58 -1.98 -0.05
CA ALA A 330 18.72 -1.09 -0.19
C ALA A 330 18.75 -0.54 -1.63
N SER A 331 18.74 -1.42 -2.64
CA SER A 331 18.70 -1.00 -4.04
C SER A 331 17.42 -0.23 -4.41
N LEU A 332 16.27 -0.56 -3.81
CA LEU A 332 15.01 0.16 -4.01
C LEU A 332 14.98 1.52 -3.28
N SER A 333 15.69 1.64 -2.16
CA SER A 333 15.93 2.88 -1.43
C SER A 333 16.85 3.78 -2.23
N ASP A 334 17.98 3.28 -2.71
CA ASP A 334 18.90 4.03 -3.58
C ASP A 334 18.18 4.55 -4.84
N LEU A 335 17.30 3.72 -5.43
CA LEU A 335 16.40 4.14 -6.51
C LEU A 335 15.47 5.28 -6.09
N ALA A 336 14.75 5.15 -4.98
CA ALA A 336 13.83 6.18 -4.50
C ALA A 336 14.56 7.51 -4.17
N PHE A 337 15.70 7.45 -3.45
CA PHE A 337 16.54 8.62 -3.16
C PHE A 337 17.18 9.21 -4.43
N SER A 338 17.38 8.43 -5.50
CA SER A 338 17.83 8.96 -6.78
C SER A 338 16.84 9.97 -7.36
N PHE A 339 15.53 9.78 -7.18
CA PHE A 339 14.49 10.63 -7.78
C PHE A 339 14.58 12.11 -7.39
N LEU A 340 15.13 12.41 -6.21
CA LEU A 340 15.32 13.78 -5.72
C LEU A 340 16.59 14.46 -6.25
N LYS A 341 17.52 13.71 -6.84
CA LYS A 341 18.74 14.26 -7.46
C LYS A 341 18.41 14.85 -8.82
N GLU A 342 19.10 15.92 -9.23
CA GLU A 342 18.93 16.54 -10.55
C GLU A 342 19.21 15.52 -11.68
N SER A 343 20.30 14.78 -11.56
CA SER A 343 20.66 13.66 -12.46
C SER A 343 19.66 12.49 -12.43
N GLY A 344 18.84 12.38 -11.40
CA GLY A 344 17.83 11.32 -11.24
C GLY A 344 16.50 11.60 -11.93
N THR A 345 16.33 12.77 -12.56
CA THR A 345 15.08 13.17 -13.23
C THR A 345 14.60 12.14 -14.26
N GLN A 346 15.51 11.57 -15.07
CA GLN A 346 15.16 10.52 -16.04
C GLN A 346 14.74 9.19 -15.37
N MET A 347 15.32 8.86 -14.22
CA MET A 347 14.96 7.67 -13.45
C MET A 347 13.59 7.85 -12.79
N PHE A 348 13.29 9.06 -12.31
CA PHE A 348 11.95 9.40 -11.85
C PHE A 348 10.91 9.37 -12.99
N PHE A 349 11.24 9.86 -14.19
CA PHE A 349 10.34 9.78 -15.34
C PHE A 349 10.03 8.34 -15.76
N LYS A 350 11.03 7.45 -15.75
CA LYS A 350 10.83 6.00 -15.88
C LYS A 350 9.84 5.46 -14.85
N TYR A 351 10.03 5.82 -13.58
CA TYR A 351 9.13 5.39 -12.51
C TYR A 351 7.70 5.93 -12.67
N TYR A 352 7.51 7.20 -13.05
CA TYR A 352 6.17 7.77 -13.24
C TYR A 352 5.44 7.18 -14.46
N HIS A 353 6.17 6.93 -15.56
CA HIS A 353 5.65 6.21 -16.72
C HIS A 353 5.22 4.79 -16.33
N ALA A 354 6.08 4.04 -15.61
CA ALA A 354 5.74 2.73 -15.09
C ALA A 354 4.52 2.78 -14.17
N ASN A 355 4.44 3.78 -13.27
CA ASN A 355 3.37 3.96 -12.30
C ASN A 355 1.98 3.97 -12.93
N SER A 356 1.84 4.59 -14.10
CA SER A 356 0.60 4.65 -14.91
C SER A 356 0.43 3.52 -15.92
N VAL A 357 1.29 2.50 -15.85
CA VAL A 357 1.35 1.39 -16.80
C VAL A 357 1.55 1.93 -18.24
N GLY A 358 2.34 3.00 -18.38
CA GLY A 358 2.60 3.68 -19.65
C GLY A 358 1.41 4.44 -20.23
N TYR A 359 0.55 5.02 -19.38
CA TYR A 359 -0.53 5.91 -19.82
C TYR A 359 -0.13 7.40 -19.74
N GLU A 360 0.47 7.84 -18.63
CA GLU A 360 0.77 9.26 -18.41
C GLU A 360 2.13 9.68 -18.95
N ASP A 361 2.19 10.90 -19.50
CA ASP A 361 3.43 11.60 -19.83
C ASP A 361 4.15 12.05 -18.55
N PRO A 362 5.39 11.58 -18.29
CA PRO A 362 6.14 11.97 -17.10
C PRO A 362 6.38 13.46 -16.92
N ARG A 363 6.33 14.24 -18.01
CA ARG A 363 6.49 15.70 -18.00
C ARG A 363 5.34 16.41 -17.26
N ASN A 364 4.21 15.75 -17.04
CA ASN A 364 3.10 16.28 -16.25
C ASN A 364 3.41 16.29 -14.74
N CYS A 365 4.28 15.40 -14.26
CA CYS A 365 4.64 15.28 -12.86
C CYS A 365 5.76 16.27 -12.48
N LYS A 366 5.35 17.46 -12.02
CA LYS A 366 6.24 18.52 -11.52
C LYS A 366 6.87 18.16 -10.15
N ASP A 367 7.75 19.02 -9.64
CA ASP A 367 8.52 18.78 -8.40
C ASP A 367 7.69 18.36 -7.19
N LEU A 368 6.51 18.96 -6.98
CA LEU A 368 5.62 18.54 -5.90
C LEU A 368 5.17 17.09 -6.07
N CYS A 369 4.71 16.72 -7.26
CA CYS A 369 4.31 15.34 -7.60
C CYS A 369 5.49 14.37 -7.37
N ARG A 370 6.68 14.70 -7.87
CA ARG A 370 7.92 13.93 -7.66
C ARG A 370 8.24 13.71 -6.17
N ARG A 371 8.13 14.75 -5.36
CA ARG A 371 8.41 14.70 -3.92
C ARG A 371 7.31 13.98 -3.13
N THR A 372 6.04 14.09 -3.51
CA THR A 372 4.94 13.31 -2.94
C THR A 372 5.14 11.82 -3.19
N HIS A 373 5.47 11.42 -4.43
CA HIS A 373 5.79 10.03 -4.74
C HIS A 373 6.98 9.52 -3.91
N PHE A 374 8.08 10.29 -3.80
CA PHE A 374 9.20 9.96 -2.91
C PHE A 374 8.76 9.74 -1.45
N CYS A 375 8.00 10.70 -0.87
CA CYS A 375 7.57 10.62 0.52
C CYS A 375 6.67 9.41 0.78
N VAL A 376 5.75 9.07 -0.15
CA VAL A 376 4.91 7.86 -0.04
C VAL A 376 5.73 6.56 -0.13
N ILE A 377 6.71 6.49 -1.03
CA ILE A 377 7.56 5.29 -1.19
C ILE A 377 8.41 5.03 0.06
N THR A 378 8.96 6.09 0.65
CA THR A 378 9.95 6.00 1.76
C THR A 378 9.34 6.07 3.16
N ASN A 379 8.12 6.61 3.32
CA ASN A 379 7.50 6.80 4.63
C ASN A 379 6.10 6.15 4.65
N VAL A 380 6.04 4.92 5.16
CA VAL A 380 4.78 4.15 5.26
C VAL A 380 4.01 4.50 6.54
N ASP A 381 4.68 5.03 7.57
CA ASP A 381 4.00 5.65 8.70
C ASP A 381 3.43 7.03 8.28
N TYR A 382 2.24 7.34 8.79
CA TYR A 382 1.51 8.55 8.38
C TYR A 382 2.14 9.84 8.93
N GLN A 383 2.74 9.79 10.12
CA GLN A 383 3.44 10.92 10.73
C GLN A 383 4.79 11.14 10.05
N ASP A 384 5.49 10.05 9.69
CA ASP A 384 6.75 10.12 8.92
C ASP A 384 6.51 10.73 7.52
N TYR A 385 5.44 10.30 6.84
CA TYR A 385 5.02 10.91 5.58
C TYR A 385 4.73 12.41 5.74
N GLU A 386 4.00 12.80 6.79
CA GLU A 386 3.65 14.21 7.01
C GLU A 386 4.87 15.07 7.32
N ARG A 387 5.87 14.53 8.04
CA ARG A 387 7.17 15.18 8.23
C ARG A 387 7.94 15.31 6.92
N CYS A 388 8.00 14.27 6.10
CA CYS A 388 8.62 14.31 4.77
C CYS A 388 7.95 15.36 3.86
N ILE A 389 6.63 15.40 3.85
CA ILE A 389 5.87 16.42 3.11
C ILE A 389 6.13 17.83 3.65
N GLN A 390 6.22 18.03 4.96
CA GLN A 390 6.51 19.36 5.52
C GLN A 390 7.91 19.88 5.14
N THR A 391 8.94 19.02 5.11
CA THR A 391 10.27 19.43 4.62
C THR A 391 10.29 19.70 3.11
N VAL A 392 9.34 19.13 2.36
CA VAL A 392 9.13 19.33 0.92
C VAL A 392 8.38 20.61 0.58
N PHE A 393 7.38 21.00 1.38
CA PHE A 393 6.58 22.21 1.17
C PHE A 393 7.17 23.46 1.84
N GLY A 394 8.09 23.29 2.78
CA GLY A 394 8.51 24.35 3.70
C GLY A 394 7.44 24.65 4.77
N PRO A 395 7.77 25.43 5.80
CA PRO A 395 6.76 25.91 6.75
C PRO A 395 5.76 26.82 6.04
N SER A 396 4.46 26.57 6.28
CA SER A 396 3.40 27.49 5.85
C SER A 396 3.66 28.88 6.47
N PRO A 397 3.45 30.00 5.74
CA PRO A 397 3.61 31.35 6.28
C PRO A 397 2.78 31.63 7.54
N SER A 398 1.73 30.82 7.77
CA SER A 398 0.79 30.93 8.88
C SER A 398 1.30 30.46 10.26
N SER A 399 2.56 30.02 10.40
CA SER A 399 3.17 29.69 11.71
C SER A 399 4.34 30.59 12.10
N ALA A 400 4.62 31.65 11.35
CA ALA A 400 5.63 32.66 11.67
C ALA A 400 5.01 33.89 12.39
N ALA A 401 4.01 33.67 13.25
CA ALA A 401 3.21 34.72 13.90
C ALA A 401 3.07 34.51 15.43
N SER A 402 4.18 34.18 16.09
CA SER A 402 4.30 34.24 17.57
C SER A 402 5.73 34.61 18.01
N GLY A 403 6.39 35.47 17.22
CA GLY A 403 7.63 36.12 17.63
C GLY A 403 7.35 37.22 18.65
N LEU A 404 7.48 36.91 19.95
CA LEU A 404 7.58 37.93 21.00
C LEU A 404 8.85 38.75 20.76
N VAL A 405 8.66 40.05 20.49
CA VAL A 405 9.75 41.01 20.24
C VAL A 405 10.49 41.32 21.54
N PRO A 406 11.81 41.11 21.64
CA PRO A 406 12.62 41.70 22.69
C PRO A 406 12.92 43.16 22.31
N SER A 407 12.32 44.11 23.02
CA SER A 407 12.54 45.54 22.78
C SER A 407 13.91 45.98 23.30
N SER A 408 14.88 46.15 22.40
CA SER A 408 16.21 46.67 22.71
C SER A 408 16.28 48.20 22.61
N GLN A 409 16.10 48.88 23.74
CA GLN A 409 16.65 50.21 24.04
C GLN A 409 17.27 50.07 25.44
N ALA A 410 18.57 50.29 25.66
CA ALA A 410 19.29 51.56 25.65
C ALA A 410 20.77 51.27 26.02
N LEU A 411 21.81 52.11 25.85
CA LEU A 411 21.99 53.41 25.20
C LEU A 411 23.51 53.54 24.88
N LEU A 412 23.90 54.36 23.90
CA LEU A 412 25.33 54.69 23.68
C LEU A 412 25.89 55.52 24.86
N LEU A 413 27.18 55.32 25.17
CA LEU A 413 27.96 56.24 26.01
C LEU A 413 29.35 56.50 25.41
N GLN A 414 29.62 57.78 25.10
CA GLN A 414 30.97 58.34 25.03
C GLN A 414 30.91 59.83 25.38
N ARG A 415 31.91 60.29 26.18
CA ARG A 415 32.27 61.70 26.46
C ARG A 415 31.27 62.44 27.39
N ILE A 416 31.65 63.12 28.48
CA ILE A 416 32.94 63.67 28.97
C ILE A 416 33.09 63.53 30.52
N LEU A 417 34.34 63.62 31.00
CA LEU A 417 34.86 63.63 32.39
C LEU A 417 34.36 64.82 33.28
N PRO A 418 34.79 64.95 34.56
CA PRO A 418 34.79 63.99 35.68
C PRO A 418 34.25 64.65 36.98
N SER A 419 34.27 63.96 38.13
CA SER A 419 35.05 64.35 39.34
C SER A 419 34.54 63.74 40.67
N PHE A 420 35.47 63.65 41.64
CA PHE A 420 35.28 63.39 43.08
C PHE A 420 34.65 62.06 43.58
N LEU A 421 35.56 61.09 43.83
CA LEU A 421 35.64 60.35 45.11
C LEU A 421 35.72 61.35 46.30
N PRO A 422 35.43 60.99 47.59
CA PRO A 422 35.81 59.69 48.17
C PRO A 422 34.92 59.12 49.34
N LEU A 423 35.33 57.96 49.89
CA LEU A 423 35.09 57.48 51.29
C LEU A 423 33.61 57.16 51.68
N LEU A 424 33.25 56.22 52.58
CA LEU A 424 33.92 55.37 53.59
C LEU A 424 33.10 54.07 53.87
N GLN A 425 33.78 53.01 54.34
CA GLN A 425 33.46 52.09 55.47
C GLN A 425 32.01 51.99 56.04
N THR A 426 31.48 50.87 56.58
CA THR A 426 32.09 49.70 57.27
C THR A 426 31.06 48.59 57.60
N ALA A 427 31.57 47.42 58.06
CA ALA A 427 30.94 46.43 58.98
C ALA A 427 29.82 45.51 58.43
N ARG A 428 30.01 44.17 58.36
CA ARG A 428 29.85 43.12 59.43
C ARG A 428 28.38 42.98 59.91
N TRP A 429 27.77 41.80 60.09
CA TRP A 429 28.23 40.57 60.77
C TRP A 429 27.59 39.27 60.19
N SER A 430 28.36 38.17 60.31
CA SER A 430 28.02 36.74 60.58
C SER A 430 26.58 36.34 60.97
N TRP A 431 26.07 35.12 60.76
CA TRP A 431 26.62 33.79 61.14
C TRP A 431 26.23 32.63 60.19
N SER A 432 27.07 31.59 60.16
CA SER A 432 26.75 30.18 59.86
C SER A 432 26.93 29.38 61.18
N PRO A 433 26.76 28.03 61.33
CA PRO A 433 26.68 26.97 60.30
C PRO A 433 25.70 25.80 60.56
N SER A 434 25.54 24.91 59.57
CA SER A 434 25.63 23.45 59.80
C SER A 434 25.93 22.73 58.48
N SER A 435 27.06 22.03 58.43
CA SER A 435 27.53 21.21 57.31
C SER A 435 27.63 19.75 57.73
N CYS A 436 27.48 18.79 56.80
CA CYS A 436 28.47 17.70 56.60
C CYS A 436 28.10 16.70 55.48
N VAL A 437 29.12 16.33 54.70
CA VAL A 437 29.16 15.49 53.47
C VAL A 437 30.60 14.91 53.43
N PRO A 438 30.86 13.59 53.23
CA PRO A 438 30.69 12.97 51.90
C PRO A 438 30.36 11.46 51.79
N THR A 439 30.02 11.12 50.54
CA THR A 439 30.44 9.99 49.66
C THR A 439 31.83 9.33 49.91
N PRO A 440 32.29 8.27 49.16
CA PRO A 440 31.65 7.41 48.11
C PRO A 440 32.05 5.89 48.13
N LEU A 441 31.70 5.16 47.04
CA LEU A 441 32.47 4.11 46.29
C LEU A 441 32.03 2.62 46.27
N LEU A 442 31.98 2.13 45.01
CA LEU A 442 32.47 0.84 44.45
C LEU A 442 31.62 -0.47 44.41
N SER A 443 31.41 -0.89 43.15
CA SER A 443 31.50 -2.25 42.56
C SER A 443 30.70 -3.44 43.12
N LEU A 444 29.85 -4.00 42.27
CA LEU A 444 30.12 -5.25 41.54
C LEU A 444 29.43 -5.27 40.18
#